data_AF-A0A0K0EW09-F1
#
_entry.id   AF-A0A0K0EW09-F1
#
_cell.length_a   1.000
_cell.length_b   1.000
_cell.length_c   1.000
_cell.angle_alpha   90.00
_cell.angle_beta   90.00
_cell.angle_gamma   90.00
#
_symmetry.space_group_name_H-M   'P 1'
#
loop_
_entity.id
_entity.type
_entity.pdbx_description
1 polymer ?
#
loop_
_entity_poly.entity_id
_entity_poly.type
_entity_poly.pdbx_seq_one_letter_code
_entity_poly.pdbx_strand_id
1 'polypeptide(L)'
;MEKKNYQLQKLDILHYCDPGIPDTCGSKGVCIKKSSGNRCSCPDGWMGVKCQRPCQDIYKSCTKWLEERRCVWARPISPFFADNCPLTCGACRNSIGRALPLALPPILEDISWVIGKWETTQDSSNDFYDNRFPRNIDGGYKEILDIMVTEVPSFDRPGLNVSVTAKSIKKGNIINKELGFITIKPFLEDTGFAEFNKPKSGPDLVALELSSNTGVLTIEEGIMKKSFDKSSSTNTNILVLELKHINDYLNEKSEIKDSKRIFKYISRPSSSGRLIETLIEIGSIDKRNGQILRWKKSYRKIFDYLTDY
;
A
#
# COMPACT_ATOMS: atom_id res chain seq x y z
N MET A 1 -41.40 23.30 -10.99
CA MET A 1 -40.74 21.99 -10.76
C MET A 1 -39.74 21.77 -11.89
N GLU A 2 -38.51 22.22 -11.69
CA GLU A 2 -37.43 21.98 -12.66
C GLU A 2 -36.88 20.56 -12.49
N LYS A 3 -36.96 19.77 -13.57
CA LYS A 3 -36.27 18.48 -13.68
C LYS A 3 -34.77 18.74 -13.72
N LYS A 4 -34.07 18.42 -12.63
CA LYS A 4 -32.60 18.34 -12.64
C LYS A 4 -32.19 17.19 -13.57
N ASN A 5 -31.66 17.53 -14.74
CA ASN A 5 -30.91 16.61 -15.58
C ASN A 5 -29.60 16.26 -14.86
N TYR A 6 -29.56 15.10 -14.21
CA TYR A 6 -28.33 14.53 -13.68
C TYR A 6 -27.50 14.03 -14.86
N GLN A 7 -26.55 14.83 -15.34
CA GLN A 7 -25.48 14.31 -16.18
C GLN A 7 -24.65 13.36 -15.32
N LEU A 8 -24.72 12.06 -15.60
CA LEU A 8 -23.74 11.08 -15.13
C LEU A 8 -22.36 11.56 -15.58
N GLN A 9 -21.55 12.03 -14.63
CA GLN A 9 -20.13 12.22 -14.87
C GLN A 9 -19.55 10.85 -15.25
N LYS A 10 -18.82 10.82 -16.35
CA LYS A 10 -18.09 9.65 -16.81
C LYS A 10 -17.10 9.26 -15.70
N LEU A 11 -17.29 8.08 -15.12
CA LEU A 11 -16.41 7.55 -14.08
C LEU A 11 -15.00 7.38 -14.67
N ASP A 12 -14.02 7.95 -14.00
CA ASP A 12 -12.61 7.80 -14.33
C ASP A 12 -12.03 6.59 -13.58
N ILE A 13 -11.41 5.69 -14.33
CA ILE A 13 -11.36 4.27 -13.97
C ILE A 13 -9.93 3.75 -13.84
N LEU A 14 -9.65 2.94 -12.80
CA LEU A 14 -8.35 2.28 -12.65
C LEU A 14 -8.14 1.22 -13.74
N HIS A 15 -7.03 1.31 -14.45
CA HIS A 15 -6.58 0.27 -15.37
C HIS A 15 -5.43 -0.52 -14.73
N TYR A 16 -5.69 -1.76 -14.31
CA TYR A 16 -4.69 -2.63 -13.69
C TYR A 16 -3.74 -3.29 -14.70
N CYS A 17 -3.99 -3.10 -15.99
CA CYS A 17 -3.14 -3.57 -17.08
C CYS A 17 -3.29 -2.67 -18.31
N ASP A 18 -2.33 -2.74 -19.22
CA ASP A 18 -2.35 -2.01 -20.49
C ASP A 18 -2.23 -3.00 -21.66
N PRO A 19 -3.23 -3.08 -22.56
CA PRO A 19 -3.18 -3.93 -23.75
C PRO A 19 -2.05 -3.56 -24.73
N GLY A 20 -1.54 -2.32 -24.67
CA GLY A 20 -0.42 -1.84 -25.48
C GLY A 20 0.96 -2.16 -24.89
N ILE A 21 1.03 -2.66 -23.65
CA ILE A 21 2.29 -3.02 -22.99
C ILE A 21 2.28 -4.54 -22.74
N PRO A 22 3.24 -5.29 -23.31
CA PRO A 22 3.33 -6.73 -23.11
C PRO A 22 3.58 -7.08 -21.63
N ASP A 23 3.14 -8.27 -21.22
CA ASP A 23 3.31 -8.85 -19.88
C ASP A 23 2.78 -8.01 -18.69
N THR A 24 1.91 -7.02 -18.94
CA THR A 24 1.22 -6.29 -17.86
C THR A 24 0.33 -7.19 -17.01
N CYS A 25 -0.11 -8.31 -17.58
CA CYS A 25 -0.86 -9.36 -16.89
C CYS A 25 -0.03 -10.59 -16.52
N GLY A 26 1.30 -10.44 -16.51
CA GLY A 26 2.22 -11.57 -16.36
C GLY A 26 2.23 -12.46 -17.61
N SER A 27 3.08 -13.48 -17.59
CA SER A 27 3.35 -14.33 -18.76
C SER A 27 2.18 -15.22 -19.21
N LYS A 28 1.13 -15.33 -18.39
CA LYS A 28 -0.03 -16.21 -18.64
C LYS A 28 -1.36 -15.46 -18.72
N GLY A 29 -1.36 -14.16 -18.45
CA GLY A 29 -2.58 -13.35 -18.42
C GLY A 29 -2.72 -12.50 -19.66
N VAL A 30 -3.96 -12.16 -20.01
CA VAL A 30 -4.26 -11.25 -21.12
C VAL A 30 -4.96 -10.02 -20.58
N CYS A 31 -4.49 -8.83 -20.97
CA CYS A 31 -5.16 -7.59 -20.58
C CYS A 31 -6.46 -7.41 -21.37
N ILE A 32 -7.59 -7.37 -20.67
CA ILE A 32 -8.92 -7.16 -21.24
C ILE A 32 -9.35 -5.72 -21.02
N LYS A 33 -9.72 -5.04 -22.11
CA LYS A 33 -10.37 -3.73 -22.05
C LYS A 33 -11.78 -3.88 -21.48
N LYS A 34 -12.10 -3.15 -20.42
CA LYS A 34 -13.46 -3.03 -19.89
C LYS A 34 -13.82 -1.57 -19.68
N SER A 35 -15.12 -1.27 -19.74
CA SER A 35 -15.67 0.03 -19.40
C SER A 35 -15.51 0.37 -17.91
N SER A 36 -15.25 -0.61 -17.05
CA SER A 36 -14.94 -0.48 -15.62
C SER A 36 -13.44 -0.60 -15.32
N GLY A 37 -12.63 -0.62 -16.38
CA GLY A 37 -11.17 -0.57 -16.30
C GLY A 37 -10.52 -1.81 -16.79
N ASN A 38 -9.31 -1.67 -17.32
CA ASN A 38 -8.61 -2.82 -17.87
C ASN A 38 -8.30 -3.80 -16.72
N ARG A 39 -8.54 -5.08 -16.97
CA ARG A 39 -8.33 -6.17 -16.01
C ARG A 39 -7.60 -7.30 -16.70
N CYS A 40 -6.79 -8.02 -15.93
CA CYS A 40 -6.22 -9.26 -16.41
C CYS A 40 -7.28 -10.36 -16.47
N SER A 41 -7.43 -10.98 -17.63
CA SER A 41 -8.00 -12.31 -17.75
C SER A 41 -6.90 -13.30 -17.40
N CYS A 42 -7.07 -13.97 -16.27
CA CYS A 42 -6.10 -14.90 -15.74
C CYS A 42 -6.47 -16.35 -16.06
N PRO A 43 -5.48 -17.26 -16.14
CA PRO A 43 -5.75 -18.69 -16.20
C PRO A 43 -6.55 -19.16 -14.99
N ASP A 44 -7.24 -20.29 -15.14
CA ASP A 44 -7.95 -20.94 -14.04
C ASP A 44 -7.04 -21.10 -12.81
N GLY A 45 -7.60 -20.81 -11.63
CA GLY A 45 -6.86 -20.83 -10.37
C GLY A 45 -6.18 -19.51 -10.01
N TRP A 46 -6.10 -18.54 -10.93
CA TRP A 46 -5.39 -17.27 -10.71
C TRP A 46 -6.28 -16.05 -10.95
N MET A 47 -5.93 -14.94 -10.31
CA MET A 47 -6.60 -13.66 -10.45
C MET A 47 -5.71 -12.50 -9.97
N GLY A 48 -6.26 -11.28 -9.98
CA GLY A 48 -5.57 -10.05 -9.57
C GLY A 48 -4.65 -9.47 -10.65
N VAL A 49 -3.96 -8.39 -10.31
CA VAL A 49 -2.90 -7.77 -11.12
C VAL A 49 -1.82 -8.81 -11.42
N LYS A 50 -1.36 -8.84 -12.68
CA LYS A 50 -0.34 -9.79 -13.17
C LYS A 50 -0.69 -11.28 -13.00
N CYS A 51 -1.92 -11.62 -12.65
CA CYS A 51 -2.34 -12.99 -12.36
C CYS A 51 -1.47 -13.70 -11.31
N GLN A 52 -1.02 -12.96 -10.30
CA GLN A 52 -0.11 -13.45 -9.27
C GLN A 52 -0.80 -13.94 -8.01
N ARG A 53 -2.11 -13.69 -7.86
CA ARG A 53 -2.87 -14.09 -6.68
C ARG A 53 -3.71 -15.32 -6.97
N PRO A 54 -3.76 -16.32 -6.07
CA PRO A 54 -4.70 -17.42 -6.18
C PRO A 54 -6.15 -16.94 -6.25
N CYS A 55 -6.99 -17.65 -7.00
CA CYS A 55 -8.44 -17.43 -6.99
C CYS A 55 -9.01 -17.76 -5.61
N GLN A 56 -9.37 -16.74 -4.84
CA GLN A 56 -9.92 -16.88 -3.50
C GLN A 56 -10.73 -15.65 -3.10
N ASP A 57 -11.64 -15.84 -2.16
CA ASP A 57 -12.38 -14.76 -1.53
C ASP A 57 -11.52 -13.97 -0.56
N ILE A 58 -11.78 -12.66 -0.48
CA ILE A 58 -11.01 -11.72 0.34
C ILE A 58 -11.72 -11.47 1.66
N TYR A 59 -13.05 -11.36 1.62
CA TYR A 59 -13.86 -11.10 2.80
C TYR A 59 -14.45 -12.39 3.35
N LYS A 60 -14.37 -12.56 4.67
CA LYS A 60 -15.05 -13.67 5.36
C LYS A 60 -16.59 -13.60 5.25
N SER A 61 -17.14 -12.45 4.83
CA SER A 61 -18.58 -12.23 4.65
C SER A 61 -19.13 -12.63 3.27
N CYS A 62 -18.30 -13.17 2.36
CA CYS A 62 -18.71 -13.45 0.98
C CYS A 62 -19.95 -14.36 0.88
N THR A 63 -20.04 -15.44 1.67
CA THR A 63 -21.21 -16.34 1.70
C THR A 63 -22.50 -15.60 2.04
N LYS A 64 -22.46 -14.73 3.06
CA LYS A 64 -23.61 -13.90 3.44
C LYS A 64 -24.01 -12.92 2.33
N TRP A 65 -23.04 -12.32 1.65
CA TRP A 65 -23.33 -11.41 0.52
C TRP A 65 -23.90 -12.13 -0.70
N LEU A 66 -23.57 -13.40 -0.91
CA LEU A 66 -24.21 -14.24 -1.92
C LEU A 66 -25.68 -14.51 -1.58
N GLU A 67 -25.98 -14.88 -0.33
CA GLU A 67 -27.35 -15.09 0.16
C GLU A 67 -28.21 -13.83 -0.02
N GLU A 68 -27.63 -12.66 0.27
CA GLU A 68 -28.24 -11.35 0.05
C GLU A 68 -28.23 -10.89 -1.44
N ARG A 69 -27.85 -11.80 -2.36
CA ARG A 69 -27.79 -11.60 -3.82
C ARG A 69 -26.90 -10.43 -4.27
N ARG A 70 -25.96 -9.95 -3.45
CA ARG A 70 -25.10 -8.80 -3.76
C ARG A 70 -24.17 -9.05 -4.95
N CYS A 71 -23.75 -10.29 -5.18
CA CYS A 71 -23.01 -10.70 -6.38
C CYS A 71 -23.79 -10.44 -7.68
N VAL A 72 -25.12 -10.38 -7.63
CA VAL A 72 -26.00 -10.28 -8.80
C VAL A 72 -26.53 -8.86 -8.95
N TRP A 73 -27.23 -8.32 -7.95
CA TRP A 73 -27.91 -7.04 -8.10
C TRP A 73 -26.96 -5.85 -8.08
N ALA A 74 -25.82 -5.94 -7.37
CA ALA A 74 -24.87 -4.84 -7.31
C ALA A 74 -23.95 -4.79 -8.54
N ARG A 75 -23.81 -5.91 -9.27
CA ARG A 75 -22.89 -6.03 -10.43
C ARG A 75 -23.04 -4.93 -11.49
N PRO A 76 -24.25 -4.44 -11.84
CA PRO A 76 -24.39 -3.34 -12.81
C PRO A 76 -23.96 -1.98 -12.27
N ILE A 77 -23.83 -1.84 -10.94
CA ILE A 77 -23.61 -0.56 -10.25
C ILE A 77 -22.20 -0.49 -9.66
N SER A 78 -21.65 -1.62 -9.23
CA SER A 78 -20.31 -1.71 -8.63
C SER A 78 -19.69 -3.09 -8.88
N PRO A 79 -18.41 -3.14 -9.29
CA PRO A 79 -17.67 -4.39 -9.39
C PRO A 79 -17.22 -4.95 -8.01
N PHE A 80 -17.44 -4.21 -6.92
CA PHE A 80 -16.89 -4.50 -5.59
C PHE A 80 -17.05 -5.96 -5.15
N PHE A 81 -18.27 -6.51 -5.19
CA PHE A 81 -18.52 -7.88 -4.71
C PHE A 81 -17.89 -8.94 -5.62
N ALA A 82 -17.92 -8.74 -6.93
CA ALA A 82 -17.31 -9.68 -7.87
C ALA A 82 -15.77 -9.69 -7.75
N ASP A 83 -15.16 -8.54 -7.48
CA ASP A 83 -13.71 -8.40 -7.35
C ASP A 83 -13.20 -8.90 -5.99
N ASN A 84 -13.98 -8.73 -4.92
CA ASN A 84 -13.60 -9.11 -3.55
C ASN A 84 -14.11 -10.49 -3.10
N CYS A 85 -15.15 -11.02 -3.74
CA CYS A 85 -15.70 -12.36 -3.51
C CYS A 85 -15.72 -13.19 -4.81
N PRO A 86 -14.58 -13.28 -5.52
CA PRO A 86 -14.50 -13.84 -6.86
C PRO A 86 -14.80 -15.34 -6.90
N LEU A 87 -14.51 -16.09 -5.83
CA LEU A 87 -14.79 -17.53 -5.78
C LEU A 87 -16.28 -17.74 -5.48
N THR A 88 -16.79 -17.10 -4.43
CA THR A 88 -18.21 -17.21 -4.03
C THR A 88 -19.15 -16.65 -5.09
N CYS A 89 -18.81 -15.52 -5.74
CA CYS A 89 -19.63 -14.94 -6.80
C CYS A 89 -19.43 -15.65 -8.17
N GLY A 90 -18.60 -16.69 -8.25
CA GLY A 90 -18.37 -17.46 -9.48
C GLY A 90 -17.59 -16.72 -10.57
N ALA A 91 -16.82 -15.70 -10.22
CA ALA A 91 -15.96 -14.96 -11.14
C ALA A 91 -14.67 -15.72 -11.49
N CYS A 92 -14.23 -16.66 -10.65
CA CYS A 92 -13.11 -17.56 -10.93
C CYS A 92 -13.31 -18.94 -10.26
N ARG A 93 -12.42 -19.89 -10.58
CA ARG A 93 -12.37 -21.23 -9.95
C ARG A 93 -11.01 -21.45 -9.30
N ASN A 94 -10.97 -21.99 -8.08
CA ASN A 94 -9.71 -22.36 -7.42
C ASN A 94 -9.25 -23.77 -7.83
N SER A 95 -8.84 -23.94 -9.09
CA SER A 95 -8.38 -25.23 -9.64
C SER A 95 -7.03 -25.68 -9.07
N ILE A 96 -6.24 -24.76 -8.53
CA ILE A 96 -4.90 -25.03 -7.99
C ILE A 96 -4.90 -25.44 -6.51
N GLY A 97 -6.03 -25.26 -5.80
CA GLY A 97 -6.15 -25.57 -4.37
C GLY A 97 -5.28 -24.72 -3.45
N ARG A 98 -4.70 -23.62 -3.96
CA ARG A 98 -3.87 -22.68 -3.18
C ARG A 98 -4.72 -21.55 -2.65
N ALA A 99 -4.43 -21.11 -1.43
CA ALA A 99 -5.01 -19.93 -0.81
C ALA A 99 -3.93 -19.22 0.02
N LEU A 100 -3.96 -17.89 0.02
CA LEU A 100 -3.14 -17.10 0.94
C LEU A 100 -3.89 -17.00 2.28
N PRO A 101 -3.20 -17.05 3.44
CA PRO A 101 -3.85 -16.85 4.73
C PRO A 101 -4.61 -15.52 4.81
N LEU A 102 -4.04 -14.47 4.21
CA LEU A 102 -4.65 -13.15 4.07
C LEU A 102 -4.56 -12.71 2.61
N ALA A 103 -5.72 -12.60 1.96
CA ALA A 103 -5.81 -12.15 0.58
C ALA A 103 -5.75 -10.63 0.49
N LEU A 104 -4.93 -10.09 -0.41
CA LEU A 104 -4.84 -8.66 -0.65
C LEU A 104 -6.09 -8.14 -1.39
N PRO A 105 -6.85 -7.17 -0.84
CA PRO A 105 -7.91 -6.46 -1.56
C PRO A 105 -7.41 -5.85 -2.87
N PRO A 106 -8.18 -5.86 -3.98
CA PRO A 106 -7.70 -5.43 -5.29
C PRO A 106 -7.26 -3.96 -5.30
N ILE A 107 -7.95 -3.10 -4.56
CA ILE A 107 -7.60 -1.68 -4.42
C ILE A 107 -6.19 -1.49 -3.82
N LEU A 108 -5.71 -2.45 -3.01
CA LEU A 108 -4.39 -2.41 -2.38
C LEU A 108 -3.29 -3.06 -3.23
N GLU A 109 -3.63 -3.70 -4.37
CA GLU A 109 -2.63 -4.29 -5.27
C GLU A 109 -1.66 -3.22 -5.81
N ASP A 110 -2.10 -1.96 -5.88
CA ASP A 110 -1.30 -0.82 -6.31
C ASP A 110 -0.16 -0.42 -5.35
N ILE A 111 -0.26 -0.80 -4.08
CA ILE A 111 0.78 -0.66 -3.06
C ILE A 111 1.32 -2.00 -2.56
N SER A 112 1.05 -3.09 -3.26
CA SER A 112 1.56 -4.43 -2.90
C SER A 112 3.07 -4.47 -2.67
N TRP A 113 3.82 -3.60 -3.34
CA TRP A 113 5.28 -3.48 -3.24
C TRP A 113 5.81 -3.06 -1.86
N VAL A 114 5.00 -2.42 -0.99
CA VAL A 114 5.42 -2.15 0.41
C VAL A 114 5.21 -3.32 1.35
N ILE A 115 4.36 -4.28 0.98
CA ILE A 115 3.97 -5.38 1.86
C ILE A 115 5.16 -6.31 2.11
N GLY A 116 5.37 -6.66 3.37
CA GLY A 116 6.45 -7.52 3.81
C GLY A 116 7.01 -7.11 5.18
N LYS A 117 7.90 -7.96 5.69
CA LYS A 117 8.80 -7.60 6.79
C LYS A 117 10.11 -7.11 6.22
N TRP A 118 10.50 -5.93 6.65
CA TRP A 118 11.66 -5.20 6.18
C TRP A 118 12.57 -4.90 7.36
N GLU A 119 13.84 -5.29 7.28
CA GLU A 119 14.81 -5.03 8.34
C GLU A 119 15.87 -4.01 7.91
N THR A 120 16.34 -3.21 8.87
CA THR A 120 17.49 -2.34 8.69
C THR A 120 18.29 -2.23 9.99
N THR A 121 19.56 -1.86 9.87
CA THR A 121 20.42 -1.52 11.01
C THR A 121 20.99 -0.12 10.76
N GLN A 122 20.80 0.76 11.72
CA GLN A 122 21.33 2.12 11.72
C GLN A 122 22.40 2.21 12.82
N ASP A 123 23.65 2.38 12.41
CA ASP A 123 24.82 2.46 13.28
C ASP A 123 25.83 3.49 12.75
N SER A 124 26.99 3.60 13.39
CA SER A 124 28.04 4.56 13.04
C SER A 124 28.65 4.38 11.65
N SER A 125 28.34 3.27 10.95
CA SER A 125 28.80 3.04 9.58
C SER A 125 27.89 3.65 8.50
N ASN A 126 26.72 4.18 8.89
CA ASN A 126 25.77 4.79 7.98
C ASN A 126 25.76 6.32 8.11
N ASP A 127 25.73 7.02 6.97
CA ASP A 127 25.45 8.46 6.93
C ASP A 127 24.10 8.72 7.63
N PHE A 128 24.03 9.69 8.54
CA PHE A 128 22.86 10.02 9.39
C PHE A 128 22.67 9.16 10.67
N TYR A 129 23.79 8.87 11.35
CA TYR A 129 23.85 8.31 12.70
C TYR A 129 22.73 8.81 13.62
N ASP A 130 22.05 7.86 14.27
CA ASP A 130 21.07 8.10 15.34
C ASP A 130 20.05 9.19 15.02
N ASN A 131 19.48 9.22 13.82
CA ASN A 131 18.26 10.00 13.59
C ASN A 131 17.13 9.04 13.31
N ARG A 132 16.10 9.11 14.16
CA ARG A 132 14.88 8.32 14.04
C ARG A 132 13.66 9.20 14.26
N PHE A 133 12.66 9.00 13.41
CA PHE A 133 11.34 9.61 13.54
C PHE A 133 10.35 8.63 14.20
N PRO A 134 9.41 9.12 15.04
CA PRO A 134 9.28 10.50 15.52
C PRO A 134 10.21 10.83 16.69
N ARG A 135 10.71 9.82 17.41
CA ARG A 135 11.64 9.97 18.54
C ARG A 135 12.92 9.21 18.29
N ASN A 136 14.02 9.84 18.68
CA ASN A 136 15.34 9.30 18.46
C ASN A 136 15.69 8.13 19.41
N ILE A 137 16.61 7.27 18.98
CA ILE A 137 17.29 6.29 19.84
C ILE A 137 18.79 6.53 19.72
N ASP A 138 19.39 7.08 20.78
CA ASP A 138 20.83 7.33 20.81
C ASP A 138 21.61 6.01 20.84
N GLY A 139 22.72 5.97 20.12
CA GLY A 139 23.65 4.86 20.06
C GLY A 139 23.43 3.85 18.93
N GLY A 140 22.54 4.11 18.00
CA GLY A 140 22.18 3.23 16.89
C GLY A 140 21.09 2.22 17.28
N TYR A 141 20.39 1.71 16.27
CA TYR A 141 19.26 0.82 16.44
C TYR A 141 19.12 -0.18 15.30
N LYS A 142 18.54 -1.33 15.61
CA LYS A 142 17.98 -2.27 14.62
C LYS A 142 16.49 -2.02 14.51
N GLU A 143 15.95 -1.99 13.31
CA GLU A 143 14.53 -1.72 13.07
C GLU A 143 13.91 -2.76 12.14
N ILE A 144 12.70 -3.19 12.49
CA ILE A 144 11.81 -3.99 11.66
C ILE A 144 10.59 -3.13 11.32
N LEU A 145 10.40 -2.87 10.03
CA LEU A 145 9.18 -2.33 9.45
C LEU A 145 8.34 -3.51 8.92
N ASP A 146 7.18 -3.74 9.52
CA ASP A 146 6.27 -4.83 9.17
C ASP A 146 4.98 -4.23 8.61
N ILE A 147 4.74 -4.45 7.32
CA ILE A 147 3.54 -3.99 6.62
C ILE A 147 2.79 -5.22 6.13
N MET A 148 1.58 -5.41 6.63
CA MET A 148 0.78 -6.62 6.36
C MET A 148 -0.66 -6.31 6.01
N VAL A 149 -1.29 -7.24 5.31
CA VAL A 149 -2.72 -7.19 4.99
C VAL A 149 -3.56 -7.25 6.27
N THR A 150 -4.59 -6.42 6.37
CA THR A 150 -5.53 -6.48 7.49
C THR A 150 -6.43 -7.71 7.37
N GLU A 151 -6.64 -8.43 8.48
CA GLU A 151 -7.45 -9.65 8.49
C GLU A 151 -8.92 -9.41 8.12
N VAL A 152 -9.48 -8.30 8.59
CA VAL A 152 -10.85 -7.87 8.29
C VAL A 152 -10.76 -6.53 7.58
N PRO A 153 -10.67 -6.51 6.24
CA PRO A 153 -10.60 -5.27 5.49
C PRO A 153 -11.88 -4.44 5.67
N SER A 154 -11.71 -3.14 5.85
CA SER A 154 -12.83 -2.19 5.85
C SER A 154 -13.46 -2.09 4.47
N PHE A 155 -14.76 -1.83 4.43
CA PHE A 155 -15.48 -1.55 3.19
C PHE A 155 -14.97 -0.25 2.57
N ASP A 156 -14.94 -0.19 1.23
CA ASP A 156 -14.45 0.93 0.40
C ASP A 156 -12.95 1.27 0.52
N ARG A 157 -12.44 1.51 1.73
CA ARG A 157 -11.04 1.90 1.98
C ARG A 157 -10.37 0.96 2.99
N PRO A 158 -10.02 -0.27 2.57
CA PRO A 158 -9.22 -1.15 3.41
C PRO A 158 -7.82 -0.55 3.62
N GLY A 159 -7.26 -0.74 4.81
CA GLY A 159 -5.87 -0.39 5.11
C GLY A 159 -4.93 -1.59 5.06
N LEU A 160 -3.63 -1.33 5.16
CA LEU A 160 -2.63 -2.30 5.59
C LEU A 160 -2.20 -1.96 7.01
N ASN A 161 -2.03 -2.96 7.85
CA ASN A 161 -1.49 -2.76 9.20
C ASN A 161 0.00 -2.46 9.10
N VAL A 162 0.47 -1.47 9.86
CA VAL A 162 1.88 -1.08 9.94
C VAL A 162 2.35 -1.25 11.38
N SER A 163 3.48 -1.93 11.55
CA SER A 163 4.20 -2.02 12.80
C SER A 163 5.67 -1.67 12.58
N VAL A 164 6.21 -0.77 13.38
CA VAL A 164 7.65 -0.46 13.40
C VAL A 164 8.19 -0.82 14.77
N THR A 165 9.22 -1.66 14.82
CA THR A 165 9.90 -2.01 16.07
C THR A 165 11.38 -1.69 15.96
N ALA A 166 11.86 -0.74 16.76
CA ALA A 166 13.26 -0.34 16.83
C ALA A 166 13.86 -0.69 18.18
N LYS A 167 15.00 -1.38 18.18
CA LYS A 167 15.74 -1.79 19.38
C LYS A 167 17.13 -1.16 19.38
N SER A 168 17.50 -0.49 20.47
CA SER A 168 18.84 0.11 20.60
C SER A 168 19.94 -0.95 20.54
N ILE A 169 21.04 -0.63 19.85
CA ILE A 169 22.23 -1.47 19.77
C ILE A 169 23.07 -1.34 21.05
N LYS A 170 23.18 -0.13 21.61
CA LYS A 170 23.95 0.11 22.85
C LYS A 170 23.19 -0.27 24.11
N LYS A 171 21.88 -0.01 24.16
CA LYS A 171 21.04 -0.19 25.36
C LYS A 171 19.92 -1.18 25.07
N GLY A 172 20.17 -2.47 25.21
CA GLY A 172 19.24 -3.53 24.81
C GLY A 172 17.82 -3.49 25.41
N ASN A 173 17.61 -2.71 26.48
CA ASN A 173 16.32 -2.52 27.14
C ASN A 173 15.45 -1.42 26.50
N ILE A 174 16.02 -0.59 25.60
CA ILE A 174 15.27 0.46 24.90
C ILE A 174 14.66 -0.13 23.63
N ILE A 175 13.34 -0.19 23.61
CA ILE A 175 12.53 -0.66 22.48
C ILE A 175 11.45 0.39 22.19
N ASN A 176 11.52 1.00 21.01
CA ASN A 176 10.45 1.84 20.50
C ASN A 176 9.58 1.00 19.58
N LYS A 177 8.27 1.11 19.76
CA LYS A 177 7.28 0.43 18.95
C LYS A 177 6.23 1.42 18.47
N GLU A 178 5.91 1.34 17.19
CA GLU A 178 4.86 2.10 16.55
C GLU A 178 3.88 1.14 15.88
N LEU A 179 2.60 1.47 15.97
CA LEU A 179 1.50 0.69 15.40
C LEU A 179 0.54 1.64 14.71
N GLY A 180 -0.03 1.21 13.60
CA GLY A 180 -1.07 1.93 12.91
C GLY A 180 -1.40 1.31 11.57
N PHE A 181 -1.71 2.14 10.59
CA PHE A 181 -2.15 1.66 9.29
C PHE A 181 -1.81 2.63 8.17
N ILE A 182 -1.69 2.09 6.96
CA ILE A 182 -1.58 2.84 5.72
C ILE A 182 -2.83 2.60 4.89
N THR A 183 -3.41 3.67 4.35
CA THR A 183 -4.55 3.63 3.43
C THR A 183 -4.18 4.33 2.14
N ILE A 184 -4.85 3.95 1.05
CA ILE A 184 -4.70 4.61 -0.24
C ILE A 184 -6.04 4.95 -0.84
N LYS A 185 -6.01 5.97 -1.70
CA LYS A 185 -7.11 6.36 -2.56
C LYS A 185 -6.55 6.57 -3.97
N PRO A 186 -6.56 5.52 -4.81
CA PRO A 186 -6.20 5.65 -6.22
C PRO A 186 -7.09 6.71 -6.88
N PHE A 187 -6.50 7.56 -7.71
CA PHE A 187 -7.21 8.66 -8.33
C PHE A 187 -8.21 8.16 -9.36
N LEU A 188 -7.79 7.27 -10.25
CA LEU A 188 -8.69 6.62 -11.20
C LEU A 188 -9.18 5.36 -10.50
N GLU A 189 -10.37 5.35 -9.90
CA GLU A 189 -10.90 4.18 -9.20
C GLU A 189 -12.36 3.96 -9.57
N ASP A 190 -12.72 2.70 -9.82
CA ASP A 190 -14.11 2.29 -10.05
C ASP A 190 -14.58 1.45 -8.87
N THR A 191 -14.70 2.10 -7.71
CA THR A 191 -15.20 1.47 -6.48
C THR A 191 -16.74 1.38 -6.46
N GLY A 192 -17.40 1.99 -7.45
CA GLY A 192 -18.86 2.10 -7.50
C GLY A 192 -19.46 3.13 -6.54
N PHE A 193 -18.64 3.94 -5.86
CA PHE A 193 -19.09 5.09 -5.08
C PHE A 193 -19.02 6.37 -5.91
N ALA A 194 -20.12 7.10 -6.00
CA ALA A 194 -20.19 8.33 -6.77
C ALA A 194 -19.48 9.47 -6.02
N GLU A 195 -18.41 10.00 -6.61
CA GLU A 195 -17.80 11.26 -6.17
C GLU A 195 -18.33 12.41 -7.03
N PHE A 196 -19.18 13.26 -6.46
CA PHE A 196 -19.86 14.32 -7.22
C PHE A 196 -18.94 15.47 -7.66
N ASN A 197 -17.79 15.65 -6.99
CA ASN A 197 -16.87 16.79 -7.19
C ASN A 197 -15.43 16.34 -7.53
N LYS A 198 -15.27 15.20 -8.19
CA LYS A 198 -13.95 14.68 -8.53
C LYS A 198 -13.33 15.50 -9.68
N PRO A 199 -12.08 15.98 -9.56
CA PRO A 199 -11.41 16.65 -10.67
C PRO A 199 -11.16 15.67 -11.82
N LYS A 200 -10.83 16.17 -13.02
CA LYS A 200 -10.54 15.34 -14.21
C LYS A 200 -9.18 14.63 -14.16
N SER A 201 -8.30 15.09 -13.28
CA SER A 201 -6.94 14.57 -13.11
C SER A 201 -6.48 14.87 -11.70
N GLY A 202 -5.71 13.95 -11.11
CA GLY A 202 -5.16 14.10 -9.78
C GLY A 202 -4.22 12.95 -9.45
N PRO A 203 -3.47 13.08 -8.35
CA PRO A 203 -2.55 12.04 -7.90
C PRO A 203 -3.29 10.95 -7.12
N ASP A 204 -2.73 9.73 -7.14
CA ASP A 204 -3.09 8.69 -6.17
C ASP A 204 -2.68 9.16 -4.77
N LEU A 205 -3.62 9.13 -3.83
CA LEU A 205 -3.40 9.61 -2.46
C LEU A 205 -3.06 8.46 -1.53
N VAL A 206 -2.29 8.77 -0.49
CA VAL A 206 -1.88 7.85 0.56
C VAL A 206 -1.92 8.56 1.91
N ALA A 207 -2.31 7.83 2.96
CA ALA A 207 -2.22 8.30 4.34
C ALA A 207 -1.60 7.22 5.22
N LEU A 208 -0.72 7.63 6.13
CA LEU A 208 -0.07 6.78 7.12
C LEU A 208 -0.36 7.36 8.51
N GLU A 209 -1.00 6.56 9.34
CA GLU A 209 -1.21 6.86 10.75
C GLU A 209 -0.35 5.92 11.60
N LEU A 210 0.36 6.49 12.58
CA LEU A 210 1.19 5.73 13.52
C LEU A 210 1.03 6.28 14.94
N SER A 211 0.89 5.38 15.89
CA SER A 211 0.92 5.65 17.33
C SER A 211 2.09 4.93 17.97
N SER A 212 2.88 5.65 18.75
CA SER A 212 4.12 5.18 19.35
C SER A 212 4.01 4.96 20.85
N ASN A 213 4.69 3.93 21.36
CA ASN A 213 4.93 3.76 22.81
C ASN A 213 5.82 4.87 23.42
N THR A 214 6.35 5.77 22.61
CA THR A 214 7.04 7.00 23.06
C THR A 214 6.09 8.15 23.37
N GLY A 215 4.76 7.94 23.25
CA GLY A 215 3.75 8.97 23.51
C GLY A 215 3.53 9.93 22.34
N VAL A 216 3.90 9.53 21.11
CA VAL A 216 3.70 10.34 19.91
C VAL A 216 2.77 9.63 18.94
N LEU A 217 1.76 10.36 18.45
CA LEU A 217 0.88 9.96 17.35
C LEU A 217 1.12 10.89 16.17
N THR A 218 1.22 10.33 14.96
CA THR A 218 1.41 11.09 13.72
C THR A 218 0.41 10.64 12.66
N ILE A 219 -0.16 11.61 11.94
CA ILE A 219 -0.88 11.39 10.69
C ILE A 219 -0.09 12.09 9.60
N GLU A 220 0.36 11.32 8.63
CA GLU A 220 1.05 11.79 7.45
C GLU A 220 0.20 11.50 6.22
N GLU A 221 0.04 12.48 5.33
CA GLU A 221 -0.70 12.33 4.08
C GLU A 221 0.17 12.74 2.90
N GLY A 222 -0.10 12.17 1.74
CA GLY A 222 0.50 12.64 0.51
C GLY A 222 0.14 11.79 -0.68
N ILE A 223 1.12 11.52 -1.53
CA ILE A 223 0.90 11.00 -2.88
C ILE A 223 1.78 9.81 -3.21
N MET A 224 1.24 8.91 -4.04
CA MET A 224 2.00 7.84 -4.67
C MET A 224 2.43 8.26 -6.08
N LYS A 225 3.65 7.89 -6.46
CA LYS A 225 4.21 8.05 -7.81
C LYS A 225 4.81 6.74 -8.28
N LYS A 226 4.60 6.42 -9.56
CA LYS A 226 5.19 5.24 -10.21
C LYS A 226 5.99 5.70 -11.42
N SER A 227 7.13 5.07 -11.66
CA SER A 227 7.97 5.34 -12.82
C SER A 227 8.67 4.06 -13.28
N PHE A 228 8.82 3.92 -14.59
CA PHE A 228 9.51 2.79 -15.20
C PHE A 228 10.59 3.32 -16.15
N ASP A 229 11.82 2.90 -15.90
CA ASP A 229 12.95 3.17 -16.79
C ASP A 229 13.17 1.98 -17.72
N LYS A 230 12.86 2.18 -19.00
CA LYS A 230 13.02 1.18 -20.07
C LYS A 230 14.47 0.76 -20.28
N SER A 231 15.44 1.64 -20.03
CA SER A 231 16.85 1.38 -20.33
C SER A 231 17.46 0.38 -19.34
N SER A 232 17.06 0.47 -18.07
CA SER A 232 17.54 -0.38 -16.99
C SER A 232 16.53 -1.43 -16.53
N SER A 233 15.35 -1.48 -17.18
CA SER A 233 14.19 -2.30 -16.76
C SER A 233 13.86 -2.10 -15.27
N THR A 234 14.04 -0.88 -14.77
CA THR A 234 13.87 -0.56 -13.34
C THR A 234 12.48 0.00 -13.10
N ASN A 235 11.74 -0.62 -12.20
CA ASN A 235 10.50 -0.08 -11.65
C ASN A 235 10.83 0.70 -10.37
N THR A 236 10.34 1.93 -10.28
CA THR A 236 10.46 2.76 -9.08
C THR A 236 9.08 3.23 -8.64
N ASN A 237 8.69 2.82 -7.43
CA ASN A 237 7.48 3.27 -6.77
C ASN A 237 7.86 4.16 -5.58
N ILE A 238 7.13 5.25 -5.40
CA ILE A 238 7.44 6.26 -4.39
C ILE A 238 6.17 6.64 -3.65
N LEU A 239 6.19 6.59 -2.32
CA LEU A 239 5.25 7.31 -1.47
C LEU A 239 5.94 8.57 -0.97
N VAL A 240 5.28 9.72 -1.10
CA VAL A 240 5.71 10.98 -0.53
C VAL A 240 4.67 11.39 0.50
N LEU A 241 5.06 11.44 1.76
CA LEU A 241 4.22 11.69 2.92
C LEU A 241 4.67 12.98 3.60
N GLU A 242 3.72 13.79 4.02
CA GLU A 242 3.93 15.03 4.75
C GLU A 242 3.10 15.02 6.03
N LEU A 243 3.67 15.50 7.12
CA LEU A 243 3.00 15.55 8.41
C LEU A 243 1.78 16.47 8.34
N LYS A 244 0.61 15.93 8.66
CA LYS A 244 -0.64 16.71 8.77
C LYS A 244 -1.06 16.89 10.20
N HIS A 245 -0.82 15.89 11.04
CA HIS A 245 -1.12 15.96 12.45
C HIS A 245 -0.03 15.28 13.27
N ILE A 246 0.28 15.89 14.41
CA ILE A 246 1.11 15.29 15.45
C ILE A 246 0.49 15.59 16.80
N ASN A 247 0.36 14.55 17.63
CA ASN A 247 0.02 14.66 19.03
C ASN A 247 1.16 14.07 19.85
N ASP A 248 1.75 14.87 20.75
CA ASP A 248 2.86 14.48 21.60
C ASP A 248 2.40 14.59 23.06
N TYR A 249 2.04 13.45 23.65
CA TYR A 249 1.48 13.41 25.01
C TYR A 249 2.46 13.90 26.08
N LEU A 250 3.76 13.91 25.79
CA LEU A 250 4.80 14.33 26.73
C LEU A 250 5.11 15.84 26.63
N ASN A 251 4.74 16.49 25.52
CA ASN A 251 5.02 17.90 25.28
C ASN A 251 3.80 18.60 24.67
N GLU A 252 3.17 19.53 25.42
CA GLU A 252 1.98 20.29 25.00
C GLU A 252 2.13 20.90 23.60
N LYS A 253 3.35 21.34 23.26
CA LYS A 253 3.76 21.67 21.90
C LYS A 253 4.88 20.72 21.49
N SER A 254 4.58 19.75 20.63
CA SER A 254 5.58 18.85 20.07
C SER A 254 6.80 19.62 19.55
N GLU A 255 8.01 19.11 19.79
CA GLU A 255 9.25 19.70 19.25
C GLU A 255 9.28 19.73 17.72
N ILE A 256 8.54 18.82 17.09
CA ILE A 256 8.42 18.69 15.65
C ILE A 256 7.42 19.74 15.15
N LYS A 257 7.89 20.58 14.23
CA LYS A 257 7.05 21.55 13.52
C LYS A 257 6.47 20.93 12.25
N ASP A 258 7.31 20.25 11.48
CA ASP A 258 6.95 19.62 10.22
C ASP A 258 7.82 18.37 9.98
N SER A 259 7.33 17.44 9.15
CA SER A 259 8.05 16.25 8.73
C SER A 259 7.68 15.87 7.30
N LYS A 260 8.67 15.39 6.57
CA LYS A 260 8.50 14.77 5.27
C LYS A 260 9.14 13.40 5.26
N ARG A 261 8.40 12.39 4.83
CA ARG A 261 8.86 11.01 4.71
C ARG A 261 8.63 10.50 3.30
N ILE A 262 9.62 9.80 2.76
CA ILE A 262 9.59 9.25 1.41
C ILE A 262 9.94 7.77 1.50
N PHE A 263 9.03 6.89 1.07
CA PHE A 263 9.35 5.49 0.82
C PHE A 263 9.58 5.31 -0.67
N LYS A 264 10.80 4.90 -1.04
CA LYS A 264 11.19 4.62 -2.41
C LYS A 264 11.50 3.13 -2.54
N TYR A 265 10.67 2.42 -3.28
CA TYR A 265 10.91 1.03 -3.64
C TYR A 265 11.48 0.97 -5.06
N ILE A 266 12.55 0.21 -5.19
CA ILE A 266 13.26 -0.02 -6.45
C ILE A 266 13.26 -1.51 -6.70
N SER A 267 12.81 -1.90 -7.89
CA SER A 267 12.81 -3.27 -8.35
C SER A 267 13.44 -3.37 -9.73
N ARG A 268 14.47 -4.20 -9.85
CA ARG A 268 15.21 -4.40 -11.09
C ARG A 268 15.72 -5.84 -11.22
N PRO A 269 15.81 -6.38 -12.45
CA PRO A 269 16.45 -7.67 -12.66
C PRO A 269 17.95 -7.60 -12.38
N SER A 270 18.50 -8.63 -11.73
CA SER A 270 19.94 -8.86 -11.60
C SER A 270 20.51 -9.44 -12.90
N SER A 271 21.84 -9.46 -13.01
CA SER A 271 22.55 -10.19 -14.07
C SER A 271 22.23 -11.69 -14.08
N SER A 272 21.80 -12.26 -12.96
CA SER A 272 21.34 -13.64 -12.82
C SER A 272 19.84 -13.84 -13.09
N GLY A 273 19.14 -12.79 -13.53
CA GLY A 273 17.69 -12.83 -13.80
C GLY A 273 16.80 -12.81 -12.55
N ARG A 274 17.39 -12.73 -11.35
CA ARG A 274 16.64 -12.61 -10.09
C ARG A 274 16.21 -11.17 -9.87
N LEU A 275 15.01 -10.97 -9.36
CA LEU A 275 14.54 -9.63 -9.01
C LEU A 275 15.29 -9.14 -7.75
N ILE A 276 15.94 -7.98 -7.85
CA ILE A 276 16.51 -7.27 -6.71
C ILE A 276 15.51 -6.21 -6.30
N GLU A 277 15.07 -6.30 -5.06
CA GLU A 277 14.14 -5.38 -4.44
C GLU A 277 14.86 -4.60 -3.32
N THR A 278 14.63 -3.30 -3.25
CA THR A 278 15.16 -2.46 -2.17
C THR A 278 14.15 -1.41 -1.80
N LEU A 279 13.85 -1.31 -0.50
CA LEU A 279 13.01 -0.26 0.06
C LEU A 279 13.90 0.74 0.79
N ILE A 280 13.80 2.01 0.42
CA ILE A 280 14.56 3.11 1.01
C ILE A 280 13.56 4.06 1.66
N GLU A 281 13.74 4.34 2.95
CA GLU A 281 13.06 5.44 3.63
C GLU A 281 14.00 6.64 3.68
N ILE A 282 13.53 7.80 3.26
CA ILE A 282 14.24 9.08 3.39
C ILE A 282 13.31 10.00 4.13
N GLY A 283 13.80 10.71 5.14
CA GLY A 283 12.97 11.71 5.79
C GLY A 283 13.72 12.92 6.32
N SER A 284 12.94 13.94 6.62
CA SER A 284 13.40 15.17 7.24
C SER A 284 12.40 15.65 8.29
N ILE A 285 12.90 16.15 9.42
CA ILE A 285 12.13 16.81 10.47
C ILE A 285 12.60 18.25 10.54
N ASP A 286 11.64 19.17 10.52
CA ASP A 286 11.88 20.54 10.91
C ASP A 286 11.42 20.71 12.36
N LYS A 287 12.36 21.03 13.25
CA LYS A 287 12.05 21.30 14.67
C LYS A 287 11.65 22.75 14.86
N ARG A 288 10.88 23.02 15.93
CA ARG A 288 10.45 24.38 16.30
C ARG A 288 11.60 25.32 16.66
N ASN A 289 12.74 24.78 17.10
CA ASN A 289 13.95 25.54 17.38
C ASN A 289 14.78 25.89 16.12
N GLY A 290 14.29 25.55 14.92
CA GLY A 290 14.96 25.81 13.65
C GLY A 290 15.95 24.71 13.21
N GLN A 291 16.17 23.68 14.04
CA GLN A 291 17.01 22.54 13.66
C GLN A 291 16.32 21.67 12.61
N ILE A 292 17.06 21.30 11.56
CA ILE A 292 16.60 20.34 10.55
C ILE A 292 17.36 19.03 10.75
N LEU A 293 16.62 17.94 10.97
CA LEU A 293 17.18 16.59 11.03
C LEU A 293 16.83 15.83 9.75
N ARG A 294 17.73 14.99 9.28
CA ARG A 294 17.52 14.14 8.10
C ARG A 294 17.98 12.72 8.40
N TRP A 295 17.29 11.75 7.82
CA TRP A 295 17.68 10.35 7.90
C TRP A 295 17.46 9.65 6.56
N LYS A 296 18.19 8.55 6.37
CA LYS A 296 18.01 7.63 5.27
C LYS A 296 18.20 6.21 5.77
N LYS A 297 17.21 5.36 5.56
CA LYS A 297 17.28 3.93 5.88
C LYS A 297 17.16 3.12 4.60
N SER A 298 17.96 2.06 4.50
CA SER A 298 17.83 1.06 3.45
C SER A 298 17.42 -0.25 4.09
N TYR A 299 16.30 -0.80 3.63
CA TYR A 299 15.71 -2.01 4.17
C TYR A 299 15.92 -3.21 3.26
N ARG A 300 16.12 -4.37 3.89
CA ARG A 300 16.12 -5.68 3.26
C ARG A 300 14.81 -6.40 3.58
N LYS A 301 14.11 -6.92 2.56
CA LYS A 301 12.94 -7.77 2.77
C LYS A 301 13.39 -9.10 3.37
N ILE A 302 12.79 -9.50 4.49
CA ILE A 302 13.06 -10.79 5.16
C ILE A 302 11.86 -11.74 5.14
N PHE A 303 10.68 -11.24 4.79
CA PHE A 303 9.48 -12.04 4.61
C PHE A 303 8.51 -11.34 3.66
N ASP A 304 7.96 -12.06 2.69
CA ASP A 304 6.94 -11.59 1.76
C ASP A 304 5.58 -12.27 2.03
N TYR A 305 4.64 -11.49 2.56
CA TYR A 305 3.29 -11.94 2.87
C TYR A 305 2.45 -12.34 1.65
N LEU A 306 2.91 -12.05 0.43
CA LEU A 306 2.19 -12.41 -0.78
C LEU A 306 2.71 -13.70 -1.42
N THR A 307 3.90 -14.18 -1.02
CA THR A 307 4.54 -15.34 -1.67
C THR A 307 5.09 -16.43 -0.76
N ASP A 308 5.51 -16.12 0.47
CA ASP A 308 6.33 -17.02 1.31
C ASP A 308 5.51 -18.06 2.11
N TYR A 309 4.28 -18.33 1.65
CA TYR A 309 3.35 -19.34 2.19
C TYR A 309 3.26 -20.59 1.33
#